data_AF-A0A380FH37-F1
#
_entry.id   AF-A0A380FH37-F1
#
_cell.length_a   1.000
_cell.length_b   1.000
_cell.length_c   1.000
_cell.angle_alpha   90.00
_cell.angle_beta   90.00
_cell.angle_gamma   90.00
#
_symmetry.space_group_name_H-M   'P 1'
#
loop_
_entity.id
_entity.type
_entity.pdbx_description
1 polymer ?
#
loop_
_entity_poly.entity_id
_entity_poly.type
_entity_poly.pdbx_seq_one_letter_code
_entity_poly.pdbx_strand_id
1 'polypeptide(L)' 'MEQGEVIAPDDDLIAIGSGGNYALSAGRALKRHATHLSAKEMAYESLKVASDICVFTNDHIIVEEL' A
#
# COMPACT_ATOMS: atom_id res chain seq x y z
N MET A 1 9.65 10.20 16.46
CA MET A 1 8.24 9.78 16.41
C MET A 1 7.63 10.25 17.72
N GLU A 2 7.01 11.44 17.73
CA GLU A 2 6.56 12.14 18.95
C GLU A 2 5.04 12.38 18.98
N GLN A 3 4.28 11.93 17.99
CA GLN A 3 2.84 12.15 17.95
C GLN A 3 2.13 10.82 18.27
N GLY A 4 1.43 10.74 19.40
CA GLY A 4 0.57 9.62 19.78
C GLY A 4 -0.69 9.54 18.91
N GLU A 5 -0.52 9.62 17.59
CA GLU A 5 -1.60 9.63 16.61
C GLU A 5 -2.12 8.21 16.38
N VAL A 6 -3.43 8.07 16.52
CA VAL A 6 -4.18 6.87 16.13
C VAL A 6 -5.05 7.28 14.95
N ILE A 7 -4.79 6.66 13.80
CA ILE A 7 -5.48 6.97 12.54
C ILE A 7 -6.14 5.68 12.04
N ALA A 8 -7.46 5.72 11.84
CA ALA A 8 -8.20 4.68 11.16
C ALA A 8 -8.49 5.13 9.73
N PRO A 9 -8.13 4.36 8.69
CA PRO A 9 -8.42 4.70 7.30
C PRO A 9 -9.89 4.44 6.96
N ASP A 10 -10.51 5.34 6.20
CA ASP A 10 -11.92 5.21 5.78
C ASP A 10 -12.14 4.06 4.77
N ASP A 11 -11.13 3.73 3.97
CA ASP A 11 -11.21 2.74 2.88
C ASP A 11 -10.58 1.38 3.23
N ASP A 12 -10.45 1.01 4.51
CA ASP A 12 -9.69 -0.17 5.03
C ASP A 12 -8.28 -0.36 4.42
N LEU A 13 -7.66 0.71 3.94
CA LEU A 13 -6.35 0.67 3.30
C LEU A 13 -5.54 1.89 3.74
N ILE A 14 -4.30 1.66 4.16
CA ILE A 14 -3.35 2.70 4.55
C ILE A 14 -1.94 2.28 4.12
N ALA A 15 -1.09 3.26 3.83
CA ALA A 15 0.32 3.02 3.54
C ALA A 15 1.18 4.09 4.23
N ILE A 16 2.37 3.69 4.66
CA ILE A 16 3.36 4.55 5.33
C ILE A 16 4.74 4.38 4.68
N GLY A 17 5.68 5.25 5.03
CA GLY A 17 7.05 5.23 4.50
C GLY A 17 7.22 6.06 3.22
N SER A 18 8.42 6.03 2.64
CA SER A 18 8.83 6.88 1.50
C SER A 18 7.96 6.70 0.26
N GLY A 19 7.57 5.45 -0.04
CA GLY A 19 6.67 5.11 -1.15
C GLY A 19 5.17 5.12 -0.79
N GLY A 20 4.81 5.51 0.43
CA GLY A 20 3.46 5.33 0.97
C GLY A 20 2.36 5.98 0.11
N ASN A 21 2.58 7.20 -0.37
CA ASN A 21 1.58 7.91 -1.19
C ASN A 21 1.32 7.21 -2.55
N TYR A 22 2.36 6.61 -3.16
CA TYR A 22 2.22 5.88 -4.41
C TYR A 22 1.49 4.55 -4.19
N ALA A 23 1.87 3.81 -3.16
CA ALA A 23 1.20 2.56 -2.77
C ALA A 23 -0.26 2.79 -2.40
N LEU A 24 -0.57 3.84 -1.62
CA LEU A 24 -1.94 4.20 -1.24
C LEU A 24 -2.79 4.53 -2.47
N SER A 25 -2.22 5.27 -3.43
CA SER A 25 -2.91 5.64 -4.68
C SER A 25 -3.19 4.41 -5.55
N ALA A 26 -2.20 3.53 -5.72
CA ALA A 26 -2.34 2.27 -6.47
C ALA A 26 -3.37 1.36 -5.81
N GLY A 27 -3.27 1.15 -4.48
CA GLY A 27 -4.16 0.30 -3.71
C GLY A 27 -5.61 0.77 -3.75
N ARG A 28 -5.86 2.09 -3.68
CA ARG A 28 -7.21 2.65 -3.86
C ARG A 28 -7.77 2.39 -5.26
N ALA A 29 -6.95 2.53 -6.30
CA ALA A 29 -7.38 2.22 -7.67
C ALA A 29 -7.70 0.73 -7.84
N LEU A 30 -6.85 -0.16 -7.30
CA LEU A 30 -7.06 -1.61 -7.32
C LEU A 30 -8.32 -2.00 -6.53
N LYS A 31 -8.53 -1.47 -5.33
CA LYS A 31 -9.73 -1.74 -4.51
C LYS A 31 -11.02 -1.31 -5.24
N ARG A 32 -10.97 -0.24 -6.03
CA ARG A 32 -12.12 0.28 -6.77
C ARG A 32 -12.42 -0.48 -8.08
N HIS A 33 -11.39 -0.91 -8.80
CA HIS A 33 -11.53 -1.38 -10.19
C HIS A 33 -11.07 -2.82 -10.43
N ALA A 34 -10.24 -3.37 -9.56
CA ALA A 34 -9.71 -4.72 -9.63
C ALA A 34 -10.23 -5.58 -8.46
N THR A 35 -11.54 -5.57 -8.25
CA THR A 35 -12.21 -6.24 -7.11
C THR A 35 -12.08 -7.76 -7.08
N HIS A 36 -11.53 -8.36 -8.14
CA HIS A 36 -11.21 -9.79 -8.20
C HIS A 36 -9.91 -10.14 -7.48
N LEU A 37 -9.07 -9.16 -7.16
CA LEU A 37 -7.82 -9.38 -6.41
C LEU A 37 -8.12 -9.58 -4.93
N SER A 38 -7.38 -10.49 -4.30
CA SER A 38 -7.32 -10.65 -2.86
C SER A 38 -6.59 -9.48 -2.18
N ALA A 39 -6.76 -9.33 -0.87
CA ALA A 39 -6.04 -8.30 -0.09
C ALA A 39 -4.50 -8.46 -0.20
N LYS A 40 -4.01 -9.70 -0.22
CA LYS A 40 -2.59 -10.03 -0.41
C LYS A 40 -2.07 -9.55 -1.76
N GLU A 41 -2.80 -9.84 -2.83
CA GLU A 41 -2.45 -9.42 -4.19
C GLU A 41 -2.49 -7.89 -4.30
N MET A 42 -3.53 -7.24 -3.78
CA MET A 42 -3.61 -5.77 -3.76
C MET A 42 -2.44 -5.14 -3.01
N ALA A 43 -2.03 -5.69 -1.86
CA ALA A 43 -0.90 -5.19 -1.09
C ALA A 43 0.43 -5.33 -1.86
N TYR A 44 0.66 -6.51 -2.46
CA TYR A 44 1.85 -6.75 -3.27
C TYR A 44 1.93 -5.81 -4.48
N GLU A 45 0.87 -5.77 -5.29
CA GLU A 45 0.84 -4.95 -6.52
C GLU A 45 0.94 -3.46 -6.22
N SER A 46 0.34 -2.99 -5.13
CA SER A 46 0.46 -1.58 -4.70
C SER A 46 1.90 -1.21 -4.34
N LEU A 47 2.60 -2.09 -3.61
CA LEU A 47 4.01 -1.89 -3.28
C LEU A 47 4.91 -2.03 -4.50
N LYS A 48 4.56 -2.90 -5.45
CA LYS A 48 5.30 -3.05 -6.71
C LYS A 48 5.25 -1.76 -7.53
N VAL A 49 4.07 -1.16 -7.69
CA VAL A 49 3.92 0.17 -8.32
C VAL A 49 4.75 1.24 -7.57
N ALA A 50 4.73 1.23 -6.24
CA ALA A 50 5.52 2.17 -5.46
C ALA A 50 7.03 1.97 -5.66
N SER A 51 7.50 0.74 -5.83
CA SER A 51 8.91 0.42 -6.10
C SER A 51 9.40 0.90 -7.47
N ASP A 52 8.51 0.95 -8.45
CA ASP A 52 8.83 1.43 -9.81
C ASP A 52 8.93 2.97 -9.89
N ILE A 53 8.39 3.68 -8.89
CA ILE A 53 8.30 5.16 -8.87
C ILE A 53 9.24 5.76 -7.80
N CYS A 54 9.25 5.20 -6.59
CA CYS A 54 9.99 5.75 -5.46
C CYS A 54 11.40 5.17 -5.39
N VAL A 55 12.42 5.99 -5.59
CA VAL A 55 13.84 5.59 -5.51
C VAL A 55 14.27 5.02 -4.15
N PHE A 56 13.45 5.18 -3.11
CA PHE A 56 13.68 4.65 -1.75
C PHE A 56 12.79 3.43 -1.42
N THR A 57 12.08 2.87 -2.40
CA THR A 57 11.27 1.67 -2.27
C THR A 57 11.74 0.69 -3.34
N ASN A 58 12.12 -0.53 -2.95
CA ASN A 58 12.54 -1.56 -3.90
C ASN A 58 11.47 -2.66 -4.02
N ASP A 59 11.73 -3.66 -4.85
CA ASP A 59 10.79 -4.73 -5.17
C ASP A 59 10.99 -6.01 -4.35
N HIS A 60 11.83 -5.97 -3.30
CA HIS A 60 11.93 -7.04 -2.32
C HIS A 60 10.78 -6.95 -1.32
N ILE A 61 9.60 -7.35 -1.76
CA ILE A 61 8.33 -7.21 -1.04
C ILE A 61 8.00 -8.50 -0.28
N ILE A 62 7.70 -8.37 1.02
CA ILE A 62 7.18 -9.44 1.87
C ILE A 62 5.75 -9.08 2.24
N VAL A 63 4.82 -10.03 2.09
CA VAL A 63 3.40 -9.85 2.44
C VAL A 63 3.04 -10.86 3.50
N GLU A 64 2.59 -10.36 4.65
CA GLU A 64 2.09 -11.13 5.78
C GLU A 64 0.54 -11.12 5.78
N GLU A 65 -0.07 -12.21 6.25
CA GLU A 65 -1.53 -12.38 6.35
C GLU A 65 -1.92 -12.87 7.75
N LEU A 66 -3.17 -12.58 8.18
CA LEU A 66 -3.71 -12.94 9.50
C LEU A 66 -4.17 -14.40 9.59
#